data_AF-A0A2N0QNQ2-F1
#
_entry.id   AF-A0A2N0QNQ2-F1
#
_cell.length_a   1.000
_cell.length_b   1.000
_cell.length_c   1.000
_cell.angle_alpha   90.00
_cell.angle_beta   90.00
_cell.angle_gamma   90.00
#
_symmetry.space_group_name_H-M   'P 1'
#
loop_
_entity.id
_entity.type
_entity.pdbx_description
1 polymer ?
#
loop_
_entity_poly.entity_id
_entity_poly.type
_entity_poly.pdbx_seq_one_letter_code
_entity_poly.pdbx_strand_id
1 'polypeptide(L)' 'MALNNAKKLENHARLLVKCPDKPGIVSVLSTFLYKHNANIIESSQYSSDPENGTFFIRIEYHCENLQ' A
#
# COMPACT_ATOMS: atom_id res chain seq x y z
N MET A 1 24.97 20.53 3.99
CA MET A 1 23.88 20.39 2.99
C MET A 1 23.10 19.12 3.29
N ALA A 2 22.16 19.19 4.23
CA ALA A 2 21.17 18.12 4.45
C ALA A 2 19.82 18.82 4.42
N LEU A 3 19.30 19.06 3.21
CA LEU A 3 17.96 19.59 3.04
C LEU A 3 16.96 18.49 3.44
N ASN A 4 16.47 18.58 4.67
CA ASN A 4 15.15 18.17 5.14
C ASN A 4 14.48 16.98 4.42
N ASN A 5 14.95 15.76 4.69
CA ASN A 5 14.26 14.54 4.22
C ASN A 5 12.81 14.42 4.73
N ALA A 6 12.48 15.05 5.87
CA ALA A 6 11.13 15.02 6.46
C ALA A 6 10.08 15.73 5.59
N LYS A 7 10.45 16.77 4.85
CA LYS A 7 9.52 17.51 3.98
C LYS A 7 9.21 16.79 2.66
N LYS A 8 10.05 15.81 2.29
CA LYS A 8 9.94 15.06 1.04
C LYS A 8 8.98 13.86 1.14
N LEU A 9 8.52 13.53 2.35
CA LEU A 9 7.62 12.42 2.65
C LEU A 9 6.25 12.90 3.16
N GLU A 10 5.99 14.21 3.14
CA GLU A 10 4.66 14.74 3.42
C GLU A 10 3.66 14.07 2.49
N ASN A 11 2.53 13.61 3.02
CA ASN A 11 1.50 12.86 2.28
C ASN A 11 1.91 11.47 1.76
N HIS A 12 3.08 10.93 2.10
CA HIS A 12 3.46 9.55 1.77
C HIS A 12 3.15 8.59 2.93
N ALA A 13 2.49 7.49 2.62
CA ALA A 13 2.21 6.42 3.58
C ALA A 13 2.49 5.02 3.01
N ARG A 14 2.49 4.04 3.93
CA ARG A 14 2.63 2.62 3.64
C ARG A 14 1.45 1.85 4.21
N LEU A 15 0.77 1.11 3.34
CA LEU A 15 -0.24 0.13 3.74
C LEU A 15 0.41 -1.26 3.76
N LEU A 16 0.41 -1.90 4.93
CA LEU A 16 0.92 -3.26 5.13
C LEU A 16 -0.25 -4.16 5.49
N VAL A 17 -0.45 -5.23 4.70
CA VAL A 17 -1.53 -6.19 4.92
C VAL A 17 -0.96 -7.60 4.97
N LYS A 18 -1.45 -8.37 5.95
CA LYS A 18 -1.23 -9.82 6.10
C LYS A 18 -2.58 -10.48 6.31
N CYS A 19 -2.95 -11.42 5.45
CA CYS A 19 -4.23 -12.14 5.54
C CYS A 19 -4.17 -13.50 4.84
N PRO A 20 -5.13 -14.41 5.04
CA PRO A 20 -5.26 -15.60 4.21
C PRO A 20 -5.44 -15.22 2.73
N ASP A 21 -4.74 -15.90 1.83
CA ASP A 21 -4.80 -15.60 0.40
C ASP A 21 -6.16 -15.97 -0.18
N LYS A 22 -6.78 -15.00 -0.86
CA LYS A 22 -8.10 -15.10 -1.48
C LYS A 22 -8.17 -14.17 -2.69
N PRO A 23 -8.89 -14.57 -3.76
CA PRO A 23 -9.17 -13.68 -4.87
C PRO A 23 -9.81 -12.36 -4.41
N GLY A 24 -9.33 -11.24 -4.97
CA GLY A 24 -9.93 -9.91 -4.75
C GLY A 24 -9.23 -9.02 -3.73
N ILE A 25 -8.24 -9.50 -2.97
CA ILE A 25 -7.51 -8.68 -1.98
C ILE A 25 -6.92 -7.42 -2.64
N VAL A 26 -6.17 -7.58 -3.72
CA VAL A 26 -5.55 -6.45 -4.44
C VAL A 26 -6.61 -5.45 -4.93
N SER A 27 -7.75 -5.94 -5.45
CA SER A 27 -8.84 -5.09 -5.94
C SER A 27 -9.47 -4.26 -4.82
N VAL A 28 -9.70 -4.85 -3.63
CA VAL A 28 -10.25 -4.11 -2.49
C VAL A 28 -9.29 -3.02 -2.02
N LEU A 29 -8.00 -3.34 -1.91
CA LEU A 29 -6.99 -2.39 -1.43
C LEU A 29 -6.77 -1.24 -2.42
N SER A 30 -6.65 -1.54 -3.71
CA SER A 30 -6.48 -0.50 -4.74
C SER A 30 -7.73 0.37 -4.88
N THR A 31 -8.92 -0.22 -4.78
CA THR A 31 -10.19 0.52 -4.78
C THR A 31 -10.31 1.42 -3.55
N PHE A 32 -9.91 0.95 -2.37
CA PHE A 32 -9.88 1.76 -1.16
C PHE A 32 -8.98 2.99 -1.34
N LEU A 33 -7.73 2.78 -1.78
CA LEU A 33 -6.79 3.87 -2.03
C LEU A 33 -7.32 4.85 -3.09
N TYR A 34 -7.89 4.34 -4.18
CA TYR A 34 -8.50 5.16 -5.22
C TYR A 34 -9.65 6.03 -4.68
N LYS A 35 -10.53 5.49 -3.83
CA LYS A 35 -11.63 6.23 -3.20
C LYS A 35 -11.15 7.38 -2.30
N HIS A 36 -9.91 7.30 -1.81
CA HIS A 36 -9.27 8.34 -1.02
C HIS A 36 -8.38 9.27 -1.87
N ASN A 37 -8.49 9.22 -3.20
CA ASN A 37 -7.63 9.96 -4.14
C ASN A 37 -6.13 9.70 -3.91
N ALA A 38 -5.78 8.52 -3.37
CA ALA A 38 -4.40 8.14 -3.18
C ALA A 38 -3.78 7.61 -4.48
N ASN A 39 -2.55 8.02 -4.76
CA ASN A 39 -1.75 7.54 -5.88
C ASN A 39 -0.74 6.50 -5.38
N ILE A 40 -0.82 5.27 -5.90
CA ILE A 40 0.14 4.21 -5.59
C ILE A 40 1.47 4.52 -6.26
N ILE A 41 2.56 4.48 -5.48
CA ILE A 41 3.94 4.74 -5.92
C ILE A 41 4.67 3.42 -6.12
N GLU A 42 4.51 2.49 -5.17
CA GLU A 42 5.13 1.18 -5.19
C GLU A 42 4.14 0.16 -4.62
N SER A 43 4.07 -1.02 -5.22
CA SER A 43 3.30 -2.14 -4.70
C SER A 43 4.11 -3.42 -4.82
N SER A 44 4.35 -4.08 -3.69
CA SER A 44 5.05 -5.37 -3.63
C SER A 44 4.18 -6.38 -2.89
N GLN A 45 3.87 -7.48 -3.56
CA GLN A 45 3.07 -8.57 -3.02
C GLN A 45 3.86 -9.87 -2.97
N TYR A 46 3.54 -10.70 -1.99
CA TYR A 46 4.08 -12.03 -1.83
C TYR A 46 2.98 -12.94 -1.30
N SER A 47 2.86 -14.15 -1.86
CA SER A 47 2.00 -15.20 -1.33
C SER A 47 2.85 -16.41 -1.01
N SER A 48 2.61 -17.02 0.16
CA SER A 48 3.31 -18.23 0.55
C SER A 48 2.81 -19.47 -0.19
N ASP A 49 1.52 -19.50 -0.54
CA ASP A 49 0.87 -20.58 -1.29
C ASP A 49 -0.36 -20.02 -2.03
N PRO A 50 -0.48 -20.22 -3.37
CA PRO A 50 -1.64 -19.80 -4.14
C PRO A 50 -2.98 -20.40 -3.68
N GLU A 51 -2.95 -21.55 -3.00
CA GLU A 51 -4.12 -22.21 -2.43
C GLU A 51 -3.98 -22.31 -0.91
N ASN A 52 -4.76 -21.50 -0.17
CA ASN A 52 -4.76 -21.44 1.30
C ASN A 52 -3.49 -20.90 1.97
N GLY A 53 -2.63 -20.18 1.23
CA GLY A 53 -1.46 -19.52 1.79
C GLY A 53 -1.78 -18.25 2.57
N THR A 54 -0.72 -17.61 3.06
CA THR A 54 -0.78 -16.25 3.59
C THR A 54 -0.37 -15.28 2.50
N PHE A 55 -1.23 -14.29 2.26
CA PHE A 55 -0.97 -13.16 1.39
C PHE A 55 -0.38 -11.99 2.18
N PHE A 56 0.67 -11.40 1.63
CA PHE A 56 1.35 -10.22 2.12
C PHE A 56 1.38 -9.17 1.01
N ILE A 57 1.06 -7.93 1.35
CA ILE A 57 1.26 -6.82 0.43
C ILE A 57 1.70 -5.57 1.17
N ARG A 58 2.61 -4.84 0.54
CA ARG A 58 3.08 -3.52 0.93
C ARG A 58 2.81 -2.55 -0.22
N ILE A 59 2.04 -1.52 0.06
CA ILE A 59 1.75 -0.44 -0.90
C ILE A 59 2.31 0.86 -0.34
N GLU A 60 3.27 1.47 -1.03
CA GLU A 60 3.60 2.89 -0.86
C GLU A 60 2.65 3.73 -1.70
N TYR A 61 2.10 4.78 -1.10
CA TYR A 61 1.20 5.68 -1.79
C TYR A 61 1.37 7.12 -1.31
N HIS A 62 1.02 8.06 -2.18
CA HIS A 62 0.83 9.47 -1.86
C HIS A 62 -0.67 9.75 -1.71
N CYS A 63 -1.09 10.47 -0.68
CA CYS A 63 -2.47 10.90 -0.46
C CYS A 63 -2.50 12.33 0.06
N GLU A 64 -3.13 13.25 -0.67
CA GLU A 64 -3.24 14.64 -0.20
C GLU A 64 -3.97 14.72 1.14
N ASN A 65 -3.50 15.61 2.02
CA ASN A 65 -4.06 15.82 3.36
C ASN A 65 -4.08 14.56 4.22
N LEU A 66 -3.05 13.70 4.07
CA LEU A 66 -2.84 12.57 4.97
C LEU A 66 -2.59 13.10 6.38
N GLN A 67 -3.50 12.81 7.32
CA GLN A 67 -3.47 13.27 8.71
C GLN A 67 -2.68 12.32 9.62
#